data_AF-A0A426QL02-F1
#
_entry.id   AF-A0A426QL02-F1
#
_cell.length_a   1.000
_cell.length_b   1.000
_cell.length_c   1.000
_cell.angle_alpha   90.00
_cell.angle_beta   90.00
_cell.angle_gamma   90.00
#
_symmetry.space_group_name_H-M   'P 1'
#
loop_
_entity.id
_entity.type
_entity.pdbx_description
1 polymer ?
#
loop_
_entity_poly.entity_id
_entity_poly.type
_entity_poly.pdbx_seq_one_letter_code
_entity_poly.pdbx_strand_id
1 'polypeptide(L)'
;MLKQPGNNSVESPPCAFIFMEKADGDSVVPTLDEAFLSALKVADPQGLTETRVYRGGILLARLAYKPEVITAKQRTQKKSANPGYLQIGTTEVADKDLYAILVGDFVETCLEQWNTIDAPRFWEQVAYNSLDATVVSSISEQVAMSIDGLLRKHPRYIGAVEPDLGNPLHLDLFVESMFKDAFIRDGRVFVRADFDGEYNGSFFGADAFSPGGEVVLPYEHFENSAPAPRFPDALSARGLVTDMRLRTRMALSTHQKLLSAMKRGVTLRQISVPFEWDLSQLPDAPEEVNVQARKLTEYLLNPEHENGNSKARFFEVELGITRDNWRFLHAQLVDGLAHVAYEEIRLSQYGIRFSAELSVKGLNDVCATIKTAWIVRSRERASLVTAFPGKRRDIVESQLTELYIVPSEIQGEARWQAIYDLADEAGRRAIAVCVPRPMIVEGNVYMDGECGLAFIVIKDGRRSFVRWLKKMNYGDRHWPSGWSISAPRNGQSAGSAKAYADAFVRVLRRNGIECYAETHLT
;
A
#
# COMPACT_ATOMS: atom_id res chain seq x y z
N MET A 1 7.77 -11.45 -35.66
CA MET A 1 8.45 -10.62 -36.67
C MET A 1 9.62 -9.96 -35.96
N LEU A 2 10.84 -10.49 -36.17
CA LEU A 2 12.05 -10.13 -35.43
C LEU A 2 12.48 -8.70 -35.75
N LYS A 3 12.49 -7.81 -34.74
CA LYS A 3 13.18 -6.51 -34.85
C LYS A 3 14.67 -6.77 -34.69
N GLN A 4 15.46 -6.36 -35.69
CA GLN A 4 16.91 -6.28 -35.57
C GLN A 4 17.29 -5.18 -34.56
N PRO A 5 18.32 -5.37 -33.74
CA PRO A 5 18.79 -4.33 -32.83
C PRO A 5 19.59 -3.29 -33.61
N GLY A 6 19.12 -2.05 -33.53
CA GLY A 6 19.89 -0.89 -33.95
C GLY A 6 21.10 -0.70 -33.04
N ASN A 7 22.20 -0.28 -33.66
CA ASN A 7 23.50 -0.02 -33.03
C ASN A 7 23.41 1.21 -32.10
N ASN A 8 23.00 0.99 -30.85
CA ASN A 8 23.18 1.94 -29.74
C ASN A 8 24.42 1.49 -28.95
N SER A 9 25.23 2.44 -28.48
CA SER A 9 26.28 2.19 -27.48
C SER A 9 25.75 1.25 -26.41
N VAL A 10 26.34 0.06 -26.28
CA VAL A 10 25.82 -1.01 -25.39
C VAL A 10 26.01 -0.57 -23.95
N GLU A 11 24.99 0.09 -23.39
CA GLU A 11 24.94 0.45 -21.99
C GLU A 11 24.79 -0.83 -21.16
N SER A 12 25.56 -0.96 -20.09
CA SER A 12 25.55 -2.13 -19.21
C SER A 12 24.44 -1.99 -18.16
N PRO A 13 23.41 -2.85 -18.16
CA PRO A 13 22.31 -2.76 -17.21
C PRO A 13 22.69 -3.29 -15.82
N PRO A 14 21.88 -3.02 -14.79
CA PRO A 14 22.00 -3.69 -13.50
C PRO A 14 21.68 -5.18 -13.62
N CYS A 15 22.22 -6.00 -12.72
CA CYS A 15 21.93 -7.44 -12.68
C CYS A 15 21.85 -7.92 -11.23
N ALA A 16 20.83 -8.71 -10.90
CA ALA A 16 20.63 -9.34 -9.61
C ALA A 16 20.82 -10.85 -9.73
N PHE A 17 21.77 -11.40 -8.96
CA PHE A 17 22.00 -12.83 -8.80
C PHE A 17 21.26 -13.32 -7.56
N ILE A 18 20.25 -14.17 -7.75
CA ILE A 18 19.28 -14.55 -6.70
C ILE A 18 19.60 -15.94 -6.14
N PHE A 19 19.51 -16.05 -4.82
CA PHE A 19 19.76 -17.26 -4.04
C PHE A 19 18.62 -17.54 -3.06
N MET A 20 18.39 -18.80 -2.73
CA MET A 20 17.58 -19.17 -1.56
C MET A 20 18.37 -18.91 -0.27
N GLU A 21 17.72 -18.32 0.73
CA GLU A 21 18.30 -18.13 2.07
C GLU A 21 18.48 -19.49 2.77
N LYS A 22 19.37 -19.55 3.76
CA LYS A 22 19.67 -20.77 4.52
C LYS A 22 18.48 -21.22 5.38
N ALA A 23 18.31 -22.53 5.54
CA ALA A 23 17.64 -23.05 6.74
C ALA A 23 18.62 -23.02 7.93
N ASP A 24 18.13 -22.80 9.14
CA ASP A 24 18.97 -22.76 10.35
C ASP A 24 19.86 -24.01 10.47
N GLY A 25 21.18 -23.81 10.59
CA GLY A 25 22.15 -24.86 10.88
C GLY A 25 22.97 -25.41 9.71
N ASP A 26 22.72 -24.97 8.46
CA ASP A 26 23.46 -25.49 7.29
C ASP A 26 24.64 -24.59 6.89
N SER A 27 25.86 -25.14 6.93
CA SER A 27 27.11 -24.43 6.57
C SER A 27 27.52 -24.73 5.14
N VAL A 28 26.77 -24.19 4.18
CA VAL A 28 27.16 -24.25 2.76
C VAL A 28 28.38 -23.34 2.55
N VAL A 29 29.49 -23.95 2.13
CA VAL A 29 30.71 -23.30 1.64
C VAL A 29 30.81 -23.58 0.13
N PRO A 30 31.11 -22.58 -0.71
CA PRO A 30 31.37 -21.17 -0.38
C PRO A 30 30.10 -20.42 0.08
N THR A 31 30.29 -19.30 0.78
CA THR A 31 29.22 -18.31 1.03
C THR A 31 28.74 -17.68 -0.28
N LEU A 32 27.62 -16.94 -0.23
CA LEU A 32 27.07 -16.27 -1.42
C LEU A 32 28.06 -15.25 -2.00
N ASP A 33 28.68 -14.47 -1.11
CA ASP A 33 29.68 -13.46 -1.45
C ASP A 33 30.91 -14.10 -2.12
N GLU A 34 31.48 -15.15 -1.51
CA GLU A 34 32.65 -15.87 -2.05
C GLU A 34 32.34 -16.50 -3.41
N ALA A 35 31.14 -17.07 -3.56
CA ALA A 35 30.69 -17.65 -4.82
C ALA A 35 30.58 -16.59 -5.92
N PHE A 36 29.96 -15.43 -5.61
CA PHE A 36 29.84 -14.31 -6.53
C PHE A 36 31.21 -13.76 -6.94
N LEU A 37 32.08 -13.46 -5.97
CA LEU A 37 33.42 -12.92 -6.23
C LEU A 37 34.29 -13.90 -7.02
N SER A 38 34.22 -15.21 -6.71
CA SER A 38 34.92 -16.25 -7.48
C SER A 38 34.41 -16.33 -8.92
N ALA A 39 33.10 -16.21 -9.12
CA ALA A 39 32.51 -16.23 -10.45
C ALA A 39 32.89 -14.98 -11.26
N LEU A 40 32.83 -13.79 -10.65
CA LEU A 40 33.22 -12.54 -11.29
C LEU A 40 34.69 -12.54 -11.70
N LYS A 41 35.60 -13.00 -10.83
CA LYS A 41 37.03 -13.11 -11.14
C LYS A 41 37.30 -13.93 -12.41
N VAL A 42 36.53 -15.01 -12.61
CA VAL A 42 36.67 -15.87 -13.80
C VAL A 42 36.01 -15.24 -15.02
N ALA A 43 34.86 -14.58 -14.83
CA ALA A 43 34.10 -13.94 -15.89
C ALA A 43 34.75 -12.66 -16.42
N ASP A 44 35.50 -11.95 -15.58
CA ASP A 44 36.20 -10.70 -15.89
C ASP A 44 37.66 -10.74 -15.40
N PRO A 45 38.53 -11.54 -16.06
CA PRO A 45 39.92 -11.70 -15.65
C PRO A 45 40.76 -10.43 -15.82
N GLN A 46 40.26 -9.46 -16.60
CA GLN A 46 40.93 -8.17 -16.82
C GLN A 46 40.50 -7.10 -15.80
N GLY A 47 39.45 -7.36 -15.02
CA GLY A 47 38.98 -6.44 -13.99
C GLY A 47 38.37 -5.15 -14.55
N LEU A 48 37.72 -5.24 -15.71
CA LEU A 48 37.11 -4.10 -16.42
C LEU A 48 35.75 -3.69 -15.83
N THR A 49 35.14 -4.53 -15.00
CA THR A 49 33.84 -4.27 -14.39
C THR A 49 33.95 -3.16 -13.37
N GLU A 50 33.19 -2.08 -13.59
CA GLU A 50 32.97 -1.02 -12.62
C GLU A 50 31.51 -1.04 -12.16
N THR A 51 31.28 -1.41 -10.90
CA THR A 51 29.92 -1.51 -10.37
C THR A 51 29.84 -1.30 -8.88
N ARG A 52 28.76 -0.68 -8.41
CA ARG A 52 28.36 -0.78 -7.00
C ARG A 52 27.72 -2.14 -6.75
N VAL A 53 27.89 -2.67 -5.54
CA VAL A 53 27.36 -3.98 -5.13
C VAL A 53 26.36 -3.76 -4.00
N TYR A 54 25.17 -4.35 -4.14
CA TYR A 54 24.11 -4.37 -3.15
C TYR A 54 23.88 -5.80 -2.71
N ARG A 55 23.78 -6.04 -1.40
CA ARG A 55 23.70 -7.41 -0.86
C ARG A 55 22.65 -7.51 0.23
N GLY A 56 22.00 -8.67 0.31
CA GLY A 56 21.10 -9.02 1.41
C GLY A 56 19.79 -9.64 0.93
N GLY A 57 18.84 -9.72 1.86
CA GLY A 57 17.56 -10.37 1.65
C GLY A 57 16.61 -9.57 0.74
N ILE A 58 15.82 -10.28 -0.06
CA ILE A 58 14.67 -9.75 -0.80
C ILE A 58 13.46 -9.76 0.14
N LEU A 59 13.25 -8.66 0.86
CA LEU A 59 12.32 -8.59 2.00
C LEU A 59 10.85 -8.32 1.61
N LEU A 60 10.26 -9.12 0.72
CA LEU A 60 8.85 -8.97 0.30
C LEU A 60 7.86 -8.97 1.48
N ALA A 61 8.04 -9.92 2.41
CA ALA A 61 7.14 -10.07 3.56
C ALA A 61 7.09 -8.80 4.42
N ARG A 62 8.19 -8.04 4.52
CA ARG A 62 8.26 -6.77 5.27
C ARG A 62 7.20 -5.77 4.81
N LEU A 63 6.94 -5.71 3.50
CA LEU A 63 5.99 -4.77 2.90
C LEU A 63 4.51 -5.19 3.14
N ALA A 64 4.27 -6.43 3.57
CA ALA A 64 2.93 -6.95 3.81
C ALA A 64 2.42 -6.72 5.25
N TYR A 65 3.22 -6.14 6.14
CA TYR A 65 2.81 -5.90 7.53
C TYR A 65 2.05 -4.58 7.69
N LYS A 66 0.92 -4.63 8.40
CA LYS A 66 0.11 -3.46 8.76
C LYS A 66 -0.04 -3.37 10.29
N PRO A 67 -0.09 -2.15 10.85
CA PRO A 67 -0.29 -1.97 12.29
C PRO A 67 -1.68 -2.46 12.71
N GLU A 68 -1.74 -3.28 13.76
CA GLU A 68 -2.99 -3.91 14.21
C GLU A 68 -3.28 -3.62 15.69
N VAL A 69 -2.24 -3.63 16.52
CA VAL A 69 -2.40 -3.45 17.97
C VAL A 69 -1.45 -2.39 18.48
N ILE A 70 -1.93 -1.58 19.41
CA ILE A 70 -1.08 -0.78 20.28
C ILE A 70 -1.44 -1.02 21.74
N THR A 71 -0.42 -1.19 22.56
CA THR A 71 -0.54 -1.38 23.99
C THR A 71 0.34 -0.38 24.71
N ALA A 72 -0.16 0.19 25.82
CA ALA A 72 0.69 0.75 26.84
C ALA A 72 0.37 0.07 28.17
N LYS A 73 1.38 -0.59 28.73
CA LYS A 73 1.29 -1.32 29.98
C LYS A 73 2.20 -0.66 31.02
N GLN A 74 1.78 -0.69 32.29
CA GLN A 74 2.69 -0.29 33.37
C GLN A 74 3.90 -1.22 33.37
N ARG A 75 5.09 -0.63 33.48
CA ARG A 75 6.32 -1.38 33.55
C ARG A 75 6.36 -2.16 34.87
N THR A 76 6.17 -3.47 34.80
CA THR A 76 6.39 -4.39 35.92
C THR A 76 7.89 -4.67 36.05
N GLN A 77 8.61 -3.93 36.91
CA GLN A 77 9.95 -4.38 37.34
C GLN A 77 10.13 -4.36 38.86
N LYS A 78 10.74 -5.46 39.33
CA LYS A 78 11.31 -5.65 40.67
C LYS A 78 12.29 -4.50 40.98
N LYS A 79 12.08 -3.85 42.14
CA LYS A 79 12.96 -2.93 42.89
C LYS A 79 13.81 -1.95 42.03
N SER A 80 13.40 -0.67 42.04
CA SER A 80 14.13 0.55 41.60
C SER A 80 14.10 0.82 40.08
N ALA A 81 13.75 1.99 39.54
CA ALA A 81 13.22 3.27 40.02
C ALA A 81 12.46 3.96 38.85
N ASN A 82 11.53 4.85 39.19
CA ASN A 82 10.56 5.61 38.36
C ASN A 82 9.20 4.93 38.00
N PRO A 83 8.16 5.10 38.84
CA PRO A 83 6.80 4.59 38.62
C PRO A 83 5.97 5.33 37.54
N GLY A 84 6.59 6.15 36.68
CA GLY A 84 5.87 7.06 35.77
C GLY A 84 5.85 6.70 34.29
N TYR A 85 6.63 5.70 33.85
CA TYR A 85 6.76 5.39 32.41
C TYR A 85 6.04 4.11 32.03
N LEU A 86 5.14 4.21 31.04
CA LEU A 86 4.51 3.04 30.43
C LEU A 86 5.43 2.42 29.39
N GLN A 87 5.45 1.09 29.34
CA GLN A 87 6.03 0.35 28.22
C GLN A 87 5.03 0.32 27.09
N ILE A 88 5.46 0.71 25.89
CA ILE A 88 4.60 0.78 24.72
C ILE A 88 5.03 -0.29 23.75
N GLY A 89 4.08 -1.08 23.30
CA GLY A 89 4.26 -2.11 22.29
C GLY A 89 3.30 -1.87 21.13
N THR A 90 3.80 -2.02 19.91
CA THR A 90 2.98 -2.09 18.71
C THR A 90 3.11 -3.48 18.11
N THR A 91 1.99 -4.05 17.66
CA THR A 91 1.97 -5.30 16.90
C THR A 91 1.53 -4.98 15.48
N GLU A 92 2.28 -5.50 14.52
CA GLU A 92 1.90 -5.51 13.12
C GLU A 92 1.49 -6.93 12.72
N VAL A 93 0.51 -7.05 11.83
CA VAL A 93 0.01 -8.32 11.32
C VAL A 93 0.22 -8.37 9.82
N ALA A 94 0.62 -9.53 9.32
CA ALA A 94 0.80 -9.77 7.90
C ALA A 94 -0.56 -9.81 7.18
N ASP A 95 -0.71 -8.95 6.19
CA ASP A 95 -1.80 -8.97 5.23
C ASP A 95 -1.48 -10.00 4.13
N LYS A 96 -2.11 -11.16 4.21
CA LYS A 96 -1.87 -12.29 3.30
C LYS A 96 -2.23 -11.97 1.85
N ASP A 97 -3.25 -11.14 1.64
CA ASP A 97 -3.68 -10.76 0.29
C ASP A 97 -2.67 -9.81 -0.32
N LEU A 98 -2.18 -8.83 0.46
CA LEU A 98 -1.09 -7.95 0.03
C LEU A 98 0.20 -8.74 -0.23
N TYR A 99 0.55 -9.73 0.61
CA TYR A 99 1.71 -10.58 0.35
C TYR A 99 1.58 -11.34 -0.97
N ALA A 100 0.43 -11.95 -1.25
CA ALA A 100 0.19 -12.64 -2.52
C ALA A 100 0.35 -11.70 -3.73
N ILE A 101 -0.12 -10.45 -3.60
CA ILE A 101 0.03 -9.42 -4.64
C ILE A 101 1.51 -9.05 -4.82
N LEU A 102 2.26 -8.86 -3.73
CA LEU A 102 3.69 -8.54 -3.78
C LEU A 102 4.50 -9.64 -4.46
N VAL A 103 4.27 -10.90 -4.08
CA VAL A 103 4.94 -12.05 -4.72
C VAL A 103 4.58 -12.11 -6.20
N GLY A 104 3.30 -11.94 -6.55
CA GLY A 104 2.84 -12.10 -7.93
C GLY A 104 3.36 -10.99 -8.83
N ASP A 105 3.31 -9.76 -8.33
CA ASP A 105 3.84 -8.60 -9.03
C ASP A 105 5.36 -8.72 -9.22
N PHE A 106 6.11 -9.08 -8.18
CA PHE A 106 7.56 -9.29 -8.25
C PHE A 106 7.96 -10.40 -9.23
N VAL A 107 7.23 -11.53 -9.23
CA VAL A 107 7.49 -12.65 -10.15
C VAL A 107 7.22 -12.24 -11.59
N GLU A 108 6.06 -11.67 -11.89
CA GLU A 108 5.74 -11.18 -13.25
C GLU A 108 6.79 -10.18 -13.73
N THR A 109 7.12 -9.18 -12.90
CA THR A 109 8.04 -8.11 -13.29
C THR A 109 9.46 -8.61 -13.50
N CYS A 110 9.91 -9.61 -12.74
CA CYS A 110 11.20 -10.25 -12.99
C CYS A 110 11.22 -11.06 -14.29
N LEU A 111 10.14 -11.79 -14.58
CA LEU A 111 10.05 -12.63 -15.79
C LEU A 111 9.85 -11.82 -17.08
N GLU A 112 9.35 -10.59 -16.98
CA GLU A 112 9.26 -9.63 -18.09
C GLU A 112 10.62 -9.02 -18.49
N GLN A 113 11.60 -9.01 -17.58
CA GLN A 113 12.96 -8.52 -17.84
C GLN A 113 13.88 -9.64 -18.35
N TRP A 114 15.09 -9.29 -18.78
CA TRP A 114 16.12 -10.31 -19.02
C TRP A 114 16.32 -11.13 -17.74
N ASN A 115 16.25 -12.45 -17.86
CA ASN A 115 16.43 -13.34 -16.72
C ASN A 115 16.88 -14.73 -17.19
N THR A 116 17.42 -15.50 -16.27
CA THR A 116 17.82 -16.91 -16.46
C THR A 116 17.01 -17.84 -15.53
N ILE A 117 15.90 -17.35 -14.98
CA ILE A 117 15.15 -18.01 -13.92
C ILE A 117 14.26 -19.12 -14.52
N ASP A 118 14.07 -20.21 -13.76
CA ASP A 118 13.12 -21.27 -14.11
C ASP A 118 11.67 -20.82 -13.82
N ALA A 119 11.04 -20.18 -14.83
CA ALA A 119 9.75 -19.50 -14.68
C ALA A 119 8.64 -20.35 -14.01
N PRO A 120 8.42 -21.64 -14.34
CA PRO A 120 7.41 -22.47 -13.69
C PRO A 120 7.61 -22.69 -12.19
N ARG A 121 8.85 -22.60 -11.69
CA ARG A 121 9.17 -22.82 -10.26
C ARG A 121 9.35 -21.54 -9.48
N PHE A 122 9.57 -20.42 -10.17
CA PHE A 122 9.98 -19.19 -9.52
C PHE A 122 8.95 -18.66 -8.53
N TRP A 123 7.66 -18.75 -8.88
CA TRP A 123 6.59 -18.38 -7.96
C TRP A 123 6.67 -19.11 -6.61
N GLU A 124 6.79 -20.44 -6.62
CA GLU A 124 6.86 -21.22 -5.38
C GLU A 124 8.13 -20.91 -4.58
N GLN A 125 9.24 -20.66 -5.28
CA GLN A 125 10.49 -20.27 -4.66
C GLN A 125 10.35 -18.94 -3.90
N VAL A 126 9.76 -17.92 -4.54
CA VAL A 126 9.55 -16.60 -3.93
C VAL A 126 8.48 -16.66 -2.83
N ALA A 127 7.39 -17.41 -3.03
CA ALA A 127 6.27 -17.43 -2.10
C ALA A 127 6.60 -18.13 -0.76
N TYR A 128 7.39 -19.21 -0.81
CA TYR A 128 7.59 -20.13 0.32
C TYR A 128 9.00 -20.11 0.91
N ASN A 129 9.93 -19.38 0.32
CA ASN A 129 11.30 -19.28 0.82
C ASN A 129 11.69 -17.82 0.99
N SER A 130 12.64 -17.60 1.89
CA SER A 130 13.33 -16.33 1.97
C SER A 130 14.45 -16.34 0.91
N LEU A 131 14.71 -15.18 0.31
CA LEU A 131 15.65 -15.05 -0.79
C LEU A 131 16.72 -14.03 -0.43
N ASP A 132 17.95 -14.30 -0.87
CA ASP A 132 19.07 -13.36 -0.86
C ASP A 132 19.43 -12.98 -2.28
N ALA A 133 19.98 -11.78 -2.48
CA ALA A 133 20.58 -11.42 -3.75
C ALA A 133 21.89 -10.66 -3.59
N THR A 134 22.73 -10.81 -4.61
CA THR A 134 23.83 -9.89 -4.91
C THR A 134 23.47 -9.13 -6.17
N VAL A 135 23.32 -7.82 -6.05
CA VAL A 135 22.93 -6.95 -7.16
C VAL A 135 24.10 -6.05 -7.52
N VAL A 136 24.39 -5.95 -8.82
CA VAL A 136 25.38 -5.05 -9.38
C VAL A 136 24.67 -3.93 -10.15
N SER A 137 25.11 -2.69 -9.96
CA SER A 137 24.53 -1.52 -10.65
C SER A 137 24.78 -1.47 -12.16
N SER A 138 25.83 -2.14 -12.65
CA SER A 138 26.21 -2.14 -14.06
C SER A 138 27.11 -3.33 -14.37
N ILE A 139 26.72 -4.18 -15.31
CA ILE A 139 27.57 -5.27 -15.80
C ILE A 139 27.25 -5.58 -17.26
N SER A 140 28.26 -5.98 -18.04
CA SER A 140 28.01 -6.38 -19.42
C SER A 140 27.26 -7.71 -19.47
N GLU A 141 26.39 -7.88 -20.48
CA GLU A 141 25.60 -9.11 -20.66
C GLU A 141 26.50 -10.36 -20.71
N GLN A 142 27.65 -10.27 -21.39
CA GLN A 142 28.62 -11.37 -21.49
C GLN A 142 29.17 -11.78 -20.11
N VAL A 143 29.56 -10.81 -19.28
CA VAL A 143 30.08 -11.10 -17.93
C VAL A 143 28.95 -11.63 -17.05
N ALA A 144 27.75 -11.06 -17.10
CA ALA A 144 26.59 -11.52 -16.35
C ALA A 144 26.21 -12.97 -16.68
N MET A 145 26.16 -13.33 -17.97
CA MET A 145 25.91 -14.71 -18.41
C MET A 145 26.99 -15.68 -17.93
N SER A 146 28.26 -15.26 -17.96
CA SER A 146 29.36 -16.08 -17.47
C SER A 146 29.27 -16.30 -15.96
N ILE A 147 28.92 -15.27 -15.18
CA ILE A 147 28.69 -15.39 -13.73
C ILE A 147 27.50 -16.32 -13.47
N ASP A 148 26.37 -16.15 -14.16
CA ASP A 148 25.19 -17.03 -14.03
C ASP A 148 25.59 -18.50 -14.19
N GLY A 149 26.27 -18.84 -15.29
CA GLY A 149 26.69 -20.21 -15.58
C GLY A 149 27.62 -20.81 -14.52
N LEU A 150 28.51 -20.00 -13.92
CA LEU A 150 29.39 -20.43 -12.83
C LEU A 150 28.61 -20.63 -11.52
N LEU A 151 27.69 -19.71 -11.21
CA LEU A 151 26.86 -19.76 -10.00
C LEU A 151 25.85 -20.92 -10.02
N ARG A 152 25.48 -21.49 -11.17
CA ARG A 152 24.64 -22.72 -11.26
C ARG A 152 25.17 -23.90 -10.47
N LYS A 153 26.48 -23.93 -10.17
CA LYS A 153 27.09 -24.98 -9.33
C LYS A 153 26.80 -24.80 -7.84
N HIS A 154 26.42 -23.59 -7.43
CA HIS A 154 26.10 -23.28 -6.05
C HIS A 154 24.69 -23.77 -5.72
N PRO A 155 24.50 -24.60 -4.69
CA PRO A 155 23.23 -25.33 -4.46
C PRO A 155 22.03 -24.43 -4.16
N ARG A 156 22.27 -23.18 -3.74
CA ARG A 156 21.22 -22.22 -3.42
C ARG A 156 20.93 -21.22 -4.55
N TYR A 157 21.69 -21.23 -5.63
CA TYR A 157 21.51 -20.26 -6.71
C TYR A 157 20.29 -20.60 -7.57
N ILE A 158 19.45 -19.59 -7.83
CA ILE A 158 18.19 -19.75 -8.57
C ILE A 158 18.34 -19.25 -10.01
N GLY A 159 19.02 -18.12 -10.19
CA GLY A 159 19.18 -17.47 -11.49
C GLY A 159 19.49 -15.98 -11.33
N ALA A 160 19.63 -15.33 -12.48
CA ALA A 160 19.87 -13.90 -12.60
C ALA A 160 18.64 -13.21 -13.20
N VAL A 161 18.45 -11.94 -12.85
CA VAL A 161 17.45 -11.04 -13.44
C VAL A 161 18.03 -9.66 -13.60
N GLU A 162 17.66 -8.96 -14.68
CA GLU A 162 17.87 -7.52 -14.84
C GLU A 162 16.78 -6.75 -14.08
N PRO A 163 17.10 -6.04 -12.98
CA PRO A 163 16.09 -5.30 -12.25
C PRO A 163 15.57 -4.09 -13.04
N ASP A 164 14.25 -4.01 -13.25
CA ASP A 164 13.60 -2.75 -13.64
C ASP A 164 13.68 -1.70 -12.51
N LEU A 165 14.71 -0.87 -12.51
CA LEU A 165 14.88 0.20 -11.51
C LEU A 165 13.88 1.36 -11.67
N GLY A 166 13.06 1.36 -12.72
CA GLY A 166 11.88 2.22 -12.86
C GLY A 166 10.63 1.63 -12.19
N ASN A 167 10.70 0.40 -11.67
CA ASN A 167 9.66 -0.22 -10.86
C ASN A 167 9.96 0.02 -9.37
N PRO A 168 9.05 0.64 -8.59
CA PRO A 168 9.32 0.98 -7.19
C PRO A 168 9.50 -0.26 -6.30
N LEU A 169 8.89 -1.40 -6.64
CA LEU A 169 9.07 -2.64 -5.88
C LEU A 169 10.49 -3.21 -6.09
N HIS A 170 10.98 -3.20 -7.33
CA HIS A 170 12.35 -3.62 -7.62
C HIS A 170 13.37 -2.67 -7.02
N LEU A 171 13.13 -1.35 -7.09
CA LEU A 171 14.00 -0.36 -6.48
C LEU A 171 14.13 -0.57 -4.96
N ASP A 172 13.01 -0.77 -4.25
CA ASP A 172 13.04 -1.04 -2.81
C ASP A 172 13.78 -2.35 -2.48
N LEU A 173 13.46 -3.43 -3.22
CA LEU A 173 13.94 -4.77 -2.89
C LEU A 173 15.37 -5.06 -3.36
N PHE A 174 15.80 -4.55 -4.50
CA PHE A 174 17.13 -4.79 -5.06
C PHE A 174 18.14 -3.68 -4.77
N VAL A 175 17.71 -2.57 -4.17
CA VAL A 175 18.61 -1.43 -3.91
C VAL A 175 18.37 -0.81 -2.54
N GLU A 176 17.18 -0.28 -2.24
CA GLU A 176 16.98 0.54 -1.03
C GLU A 176 17.09 -0.25 0.28
N SER A 177 16.58 -1.47 0.29
CA SER A 177 16.59 -2.37 1.46
C SER A 177 17.90 -3.14 1.64
N MET A 178 18.83 -3.05 0.70
CA MET A 178 20.07 -3.82 0.69
C MET A 178 21.25 -3.07 1.32
N PHE A 179 22.26 -3.83 1.77
CA PHE A 179 23.54 -3.26 2.19
C PHE A 179 24.26 -2.63 1.00
N LYS A 180 24.71 -1.39 1.15
CA LYS A 180 25.37 -0.56 0.12
C LYS A 180 26.83 -0.31 0.46
N ASP A 181 27.51 -1.36 0.91
CA ASP A 181 28.80 -1.31 1.60
C ASP A 181 29.99 -1.75 0.74
N ALA A 182 29.77 -2.09 -0.53
CA ALA A 182 30.84 -2.48 -1.44
C ALA A 182 30.70 -1.94 -2.88
N PHE A 183 31.82 -1.82 -3.58
CA PHE A 183 31.87 -1.63 -5.03
C PHE A 183 33.12 -2.30 -5.64
N ILE A 184 33.11 -2.49 -6.95
CA ILE A 184 34.19 -3.13 -7.72
C ILE A 184 34.67 -2.13 -8.77
N ARG A 185 36.00 -1.99 -8.88
CA ARG A 185 36.66 -1.16 -9.89
C ARG A 185 38.12 -1.60 -10.01
N ASP A 186 38.67 -1.55 -11.22
CA ASP A 186 40.09 -1.85 -11.50
C ASP A 186 40.56 -3.21 -10.94
N GLY A 187 39.69 -4.23 -11.02
CA GLY A 187 39.96 -5.57 -10.48
C GLY A 187 40.14 -5.62 -8.95
N ARG A 188 39.62 -4.64 -8.20
CA ARG A 188 39.63 -4.55 -6.73
C ARG A 188 38.21 -4.56 -6.17
N VAL A 189 38.08 -5.04 -4.94
CA VAL A 189 36.87 -4.86 -4.13
C VAL A 189 37.11 -3.74 -3.15
N PHE A 190 36.25 -2.73 -3.15
CA PHE A 190 36.26 -1.65 -2.18
C PHE A 190 35.12 -1.87 -1.19
N VAL A 191 35.42 -1.80 0.10
CA VAL A 191 34.45 -1.97 1.19
C VAL A 191 34.42 -0.75 2.08
N ARG A 192 33.27 -0.48 2.69
CA ARG A 192 33.07 0.67 3.57
C ARG A 192 33.43 0.33 5.01
N ALA A 193 34.28 1.14 5.63
CA ALA A 193 34.52 1.10 7.08
C ALA A 193 33.27 1.51 7.88
N ASP A 194 33.19 1.07 9.12
CA ASP A 194 32.19 1.53 10.09
C ASP A 194 32.52 2.94 10.63
N PHE A 195 31.73 3.40 11.60
CA PHE A 195 31.89 4.74 12.19
C PHE A 195 33.20 4.91 12.96
N ASP A 196 33.77 3.82 13.48
CA ASP A 196 35.05 3.83 14.19
C ASP A 196 36.23 3.68 13.23
N GLY A 197 35.95 3.53 11.92
CA GLY A 197 36.95 3.36 10.87
C GLY A 197 37.43 1.92 10.73
N GLU A 198 36.80 0.96 11.43
CA GLU A 198 37.11 -0.45 11.35
C GLU A 198 36.25 -1.15 10.30
N TYR A 199 36.76 -2.26 9.76
CA TYR A 199 36.00 -3.15 8.89
C TYR A 199 36.05 -4.56 9.45
N ASN A 200 34.89 -5.18 9.59
CA ASN A 200 34.73 -6.45 10.28
C ASN A 200 34.65 -7.67 9.34
N GLY A 201 34.93 -7.51 8.04
CA GLY A 201 34.90 -8.63 7.10
C GLY A 201 33.49 -9.08 6.68
N SER A 202 32.51 -8.17 6.62
CA SER A 202 31.12 -8.48 6.25
C SER A 202 30.88 -8.90 4.79
N PHE A 203 31.90 -8.83 3.92
CA PHE A 203 31.86 -9.22 2.52
C PHE A 203 32.86 -10.34 2.27
N PHE A 204 32.40 -11.58 2.43
CA PHE A 204 33.30 -12.73 2.50
C PHE A 204 34.01 -12.99 1.16
N GLY A 205 35.32 -13.22 1.21
CA GLY A 205 36.18 -13.48 0.06
C GLY A 205 36.73 -12.24 -0.65
N ALA A 206 36.41 -11.03 -0.17
CA ALA A 206 36.95 -9.79 -0.73
C ALA A 206 38.48 -9.67 -0.55
N ASP A 207 39.01 -10.09 0.60
CA ASP A 207 40.44 -10.12 0.93
C ASP A 207 41.26 -11.00 -0.02
N ALA A 208 40.67 -12.11 -0.47
CA ALA A 208 41.27 -13.05 -1.41
C ALA A 208 40.97 -12.74 -2.89
N PHE A 209 40.25 -11.64 -3.18
CA PHE A 209 39.92 -11.25 -4.55
C PHE A 209 41.17 -10.85 -5.32
N SER A 210 41.24 -11.19 -6.61
CA SER A 210 42.42 -10.91 -7.45
C SER A 210 41.98 -10.35 -8.80
N PRO A 211 42.78 -9.49 -9.45
CA PRO A 211 44.20 -9.22 -9.17
C PRO A 211 44.47 -8.21 -8.05
N GLY A 212 43.48 -7.43 -7.63
CA GLY A 212 43.71 -6.23 -6.83
C GLY A 212 43.45 -6.31 -5.32
N GLY A 213 42.82 -7.37 -4.81
CA GLY A 213 42.48 -7.51 -3.40
C GLY A 213 41.37 -6.57 -2.91
N GLU A 214 41.29 -6.46 -1.59
CA GLU A 214 40.36 -5.58 -0.87
C GLU A 214 40.99 -4.23 -0.55
N VAL A 215 40.17 -3.17 -0.60
CA VAL A 215 40.49 -1.83 -0.10
C VAL A 215 39.37 -1.33 0.80
N VAL A 216 39.71 -1.00 2.04
CA VAL A 216 38.76 -0.42 3.01
C VAL A 216 38.79 1.12 2.91
N LEU A 217 37.62 1.75 2.77
CA LEU A 217 37.49 3.20 2.68
C LEU A 217 36.57 3.78 3.77
N PRO A 218 36.90 4.96 4.34
CA PRO A 218 35.97 5.73 5.17
C PRO A 218 34.70 6.12 4.39
N TYR A 219 33.58 6.34 5.09
CA TYR A 219 32.27 6.61 4.50
C TYR A 219 32.29 7.65 3.36
N GLU A 220 32.84 8.85 3.59
CA GLU A 220 32.83 9.92 2.58
C GLU A 220 33.66 9.55 1.34
N HIS A 221 34.81 8.90 1.52
CA HIS A 221 35.67 8.51 0.42
C HIS A 221 35.04 7.37 -0.38
N PHE A 222 34.38 6.45 0.31
CA PHE A 222 33.61 5.38 -0.30
C PHE A 222 32.48 5.93 -1.18
N GLU A 223 31.63 6.81 -0.66
CA GLU A 223 30.50 7.36 -1.43
C GLU A 223 30.96 8.21 -2.62
N ASN A 224 32.06 8.96 -2.48
CA ASN A 224 32.62 9.75 -3.59
C ASN A 224 33.29 8.88 -4.67
N SER A 225 33.76 7.69 -4.30
CA SER A 225 34.46 6.78 -5.23
C SER A 225 33.54 5.77 -5.89
N ALA A 226 32.46 5.36 -5.22
CA ALA A 226 31.57 4.31 -5.71
C ALA A 226 30.96 4.69 -7.08
N PRO A 227 30.90 3.76 -8.05
CA PRO A 227 30.15 3.97 -9.28
C PRO A 227 28.71 4.38 -8.95
N ALA A 228 28.25 5.49 -9.53
CA ALA A 228 26.90 5.99 -9.30
C ALA A 228 25.89 5.04 -9.97
N PRO A 229 24.92 4.48 -9.24
CA PRO A 229 23.82 3.74 -9.86
C PRO A 229 23.01 4.66 -10.76
N ARG A 230 22.54 4.12 -11.89
CA ARG A 230 21.63 4.83 -12.78
C ARG A 230 20.20 4.53 -12.35
N PHE A 231 19.46 5.58 -12.01
CA PHE A 231 18.03 5.48 -11.71
C PHE A 231 17.25 6.25 -12.78
N PRO A 232 16.16 5.67 -13.33
CA PRO A 232 15.28 6.39 -14.24
C PRO A 232 14.62 7.59 -13.55
N ASP A 233 14.45 8.70 -14.28
CA ASP A 233 13.74 9.90 -13.78
C ASP A 233 12.23 9.69 -13.62
N ALA A 234 11.68 8.63 -14.23
CA ALA A 234 10.26 8.31 -14.24
C ALA A 234 10.05 6.80 -14.04
N LEU A 235 8.86 6.44 -13.55
CA LEU A 235 8.46 5.05 -13.44
C LEU A 235 8.39 4.39 -14.82
N SER A 236 8.82 3.13 -14.91
CA SER A 236 8.62 2.32 -16.11
C SER A 236 7.12 2.07 -16.34
N ALA A 237 6.74 1.63 -17.54
CA ALA A 237 5.34 1.27 -17.82
C ALA A 237 4.82 0.21 -16.84
N ARG A 238 5.66 -0.77 -16.49
CA ARG A 238 5.33 -1.79 -15.51
C ARG A 238 5.39 -1.26 -14.08
N GLY A 239 6.31 -0.35 -13.79
CA GLY A 239 6.43 0.37 -12.53
C GLY A 239 5.20 1.22 -12.19
N LEU A 240 4.53 1.81 -13.18
CA LEU A 240 3.24 2.50 -12.99
C LEU A 240 2.14 1.56 -12.51
N VAL A 241 2.09 0.35 -13.06
CA VAL A 241 1.13 -0.69 -12.63
C VAL A 241 1.44 -1.14 -11.20
N THR A 242 2.71 -1.38 -10.88
CA THR A 242 3.15 -1.73 -9.53
C THR A 242 2.85 -0.62 -8.53
N ASP A 243 3.16 0.64 -8.84
CA ASP A 243 2.84 1.79 -7.97
C ASP A 243 1.33 1.88 -7.69
N MET A 244 0.49 1.72 -8.72
CA MET A 244 -0.97 1.69 -8.56
C MET A 244 -1.43 0.53 -7.65
N ARG A 245 -0.87 -0.68 -7.84
CA ARG A 245 -1.17 -1.85 -7.01
C ARG A 245 -0.78 -1.63 -5.55
N LEU A 246 0.44 -1.17 -5.32
CA LEU A 246 0.98 -0.90 -3.98
C LEU A 246 0.20 0.19 -3.27
N ARG A 247 -0.05 1.35 -3.91
CA ARG A 247 -0.83 2.44 -3.30
C ARG A 247 -2.23 1.99 -2.89
N THR A 248 -2.88 1.19 -3.73
CA THR A 248 -4.22 0.69 -3.47
C THR A 248 -4.24 -0.29 -2.29
N ARG A 249 -3.31 -1.24 -2.26
CA ARG A 249 -3.33 -2.35 -1.28
C ARG A 249 -2.58 -2.06 0.01
N MET A 250 -1.62 -1.14 0.00
CA MET A 250 -0.93 -0.64 1.20
C MET A 250 -1.67 0.52 1.86
N ALA A 251 -2.76 1.02 1.25
CA ALA A 251 -3.61 2.03 1.86
C ALA A 251 -4.04 1.58 3.26
N LEU A 252 -3.80 2.46 4.24
CA LEU A 252 -4.12 2.21 5.63
C LEU A 252 -5.53 2.70 5.95
N SER A 253 -6.25 1.89 6.72
CA SER A 253 -7.52 2.28 7.33
C SER A 253 -7.35 3.52 8.21
N THR A 254 -8.43 4.24 8.50
CA THR A 254 -8.44 5.35 9.46
C THR A 254 -7.74 4.96 10.76
N HIS A 255 -8.01 3.77 11.27
CA HIS A 255 -7.46 3.33 12.55
C HIS A 255 -5.99 2.93 12.42
N GLN A 256 -5.61 2.27 11.32
CA GLN A 256 -4.22 1.94 11.01
C GLN A 256 -3.36 3.21 10.83
N LYS A 257 -3.89 4.25 10.17
CA LYS A 257 -3.23 5.56 10.06
C LYS A 257 -2.99 6.18 11.44
N LEU A 258 -3.98 6.09 12.34
CA LEU A 258 -3.84 6.58 13.71
C LEU A 258 -2.76 5.80 14.48
N LEU A 259 -2.73 4.47 14.37
CA LEU A 259 -1.67 3.65 14.96
C LEU A 259 -0.28 4.01 14.42
N SER A 260 -0.13 4.14 13.10
CA SER A 260 1.13 4.56 12.45
C SER A 260 1.57 5.96 12.88
N ALA A 261 0.64 6.89 13.05
CA ALA A 261 0.93 8.23 13.54
C ALA A 261 1.36 8.21 15.01
N MET A 262 0.72 7.37 15.84
CA MET A 262 1.14 7.16 17.23
C MET A 262 2.56 6.58 17.31
N LYS A 263 2.91 5.57 16.51
CA LYS A 263 4.26 4.96 16.47
C LYS A 263 5.37 5.99 16.20
N ARG A 264 5.11 6.97 15.32
CA ARG A 264 6.06 8.01 14.92
C ARG A 264 6.11 9.22 15.88
N GLY A 265 5.11 9.40 16.73
CA GLY A 265 4.93 10.61 17.53
C GLY A 265 5.56 10.56 18.93
N VAL A 266 5.98 11.72 19.44
CA VAL A 266 6.36 11.95 20.85
C VAL A 266 5.17 11.69 21.81
N THR A 267 3.94 11.68 21.28
CA THR A 267 2.66 11.42 21.97
C THR A 267 2.68 10.18 22.85
N LEU A 268 3.37 9.13 22.41
CA LEU A 268 3.48 7.88 23.16
C LEU A 268 4.17 8.06 24.52
N ARG A 269 5.13 8.99 24.63
CA ARG A 269 5.84 9.24 25.90
C ARG A 269 5.00 10.01 26.93
N GLN A 270 3.84 10.56 26.53
CA GLN A 270 2.95 11.34 27.39
C GLN A 270 1.79 10.51 27.97
N ILE A 271 1.79 9.20 27.73
CA ILE A 271 0.71 8.34 28.18
C ILE A 271 0.86 8.05 29.68
N SER A 272 -0.14 8.46 30.45
CA SER A 272 -0.22 8.23 31.90
C SER A 272 -1.19 7.13 32.31
N VAL A 273 -1.96 6.57 31.36
CA VAL A 273 -3.00 5.56 31.63
C VAL A 273 -2.73 4.32 30.78
N PRO A 274 -2.73 3.10 31.37
CA PRO A 274 -2.67 1.87 30.59
C PRO A 274 -3.79 1.82 29.56
N PHE A 275 -3.49 1.37 28.35
CA PHE A 275 -4.49 1.20 27.31
C PHE A 275 -4.10 0.08 26.37
N GLU A 276 -5.10 -0.53 25.76
CA GLU A 276 -4.95 -1.49 24.68
C GLU A 276 -5.99 -1.15 23.62
N TRP A 277 -5.52 -1.10 22.39
CA TRP A 277 -6.39 -0.97 21.24
C TRP A 277 -5.95 -1.96 20.17
N ASP A 278 -6.85 -2.89 19.88
CA ASP A 278 -6.68 -4.00 18.96
C ASP A 278 -7.77 -3.86 17.90
N LEU A 279 -7.35 -3.65 16.65
CA LEU A 279 -8.27 -3.40 15.54
C LEU A 279 -9.11 -4.62 15.18
N SER A 280 -8.66 -5.84 15.52
CA SER A 280 -9.42 -7.07 15.31
C SER A 280 -10.69 -7.15 16.16
N GLN A 281 -10.80 -6.32 17.19
CA GLN A 281 -11.95 -6.25 18.09
C GLN A 281 -13.00 -5.21 17.64
N LEU A 282 -12.79 -4.53 16.51
CA LEU A 282 -13.76 -3.56 15.99
C LEU A 282 -15.02 -4.25 15.48
N PRO A 283 -16.21 -3.70 15.77
CA PRO A 283 -17.46 -4.24 15.23
C PRO A 283 -17.55 -4.02 13.72
N ASP A 284 -18.22 -4.96 13.05
CA ASP A 284 -18.64 -4.80 11.66
C ASP A 284 -19.54 -3.57 11.52
N ALA A 285 -19.26 -2.74 10.51
CA ALA A 285 -20.03 -1.54 10.22
C ALA A 285 -19.98 -1.24 8.73
N PRO A 286 -21.02 -0.58 8.17
CA PRO A 286 -21.07 -0.22 6.76
C PRO A 286 -20.08 0.90 6.39
N GLU A 287 -19.64 1.69 7.37
CA GLU A 287 -18.69 2.79 7.19
C GLU A 287 -17.53 2.60 8.16
N GLU A 288 -16.35 3.07 7.76
CA GLU A 288 -15.12 2.88 8.54
C GLU A 288 -15.15 3.57 9.90
N VAL A 289 -15.85 4.70 9.97
CA VAL A 289 -16.00 5.56 11.14
C VAL A 289 -17.47 5.81 11.47
N ASN A 290 -17.75 6.25 12.70
CA ASN A 290 -19.08 6.54 13.17
C ASN A 290 -19.38 8.06 13.15
N VAL A 291 -20.26 8.47 12.24
CA VAL A 291 -20.79 9.83 12.19
C VAL A 291 -22.31 9.77 12.37
N GLN A 292 -22.78 9.97 13.59
CA GLN A 292 -24.20 9.82 13.91
C GLN A 292 -25.03 10.95 13.28
N ALA A 293 -26.14 10.60 12.61
CA ALA A 293 -27.05 11.56 12.00
C ALA A 293 -27.47 12.68 12.97
N ARG A 294 -27.91 12.32 14.19
CA ARG A 294 -28.26 13.27 15.25
C ARG A 294 -27.14 14.28 15.58
N LYS A 295 -25.87 13.86 15.51
CA LYS A 295 -24.73 14.74 15.79
C LYS A 295 -24.59 15.82 14.71
N LEU A 296 -24.95 15.50 13.48
CA LEU A 296 -25.00 16.44 12.38
C LEU A 296 -26.27 17.30 12.46
N THR A 297 -27.44 16.69 12.63
CA THR A 297 -28.74 17.38 12.49
C THR A 297 -29.20 18.14 13.73
N GLU A 298 -28.88 17.66 14.94
CA GLU A 298 -29.34 18.23 16.20
C GLU A 298 -28.28 19.13 16.87
N TYR A 299 -27.00 18.99 16.49
CA TYR A 299 -25.88 19.76 17.04
C TYR A 299 -25.13 20.60 16.00
N LEU A 300 -24.51 19.97 14.98
CA LEU A 300 -23.55 20.67 14.11
C LEU A 300 -24.21 21.64 13.12
N LEU A 301 -25.34 21.23 12.54
CA LEU A 301 -26.12 21.95 11.54
C LEU A 301 -27.43 22.50 12.12
N ASN A 302 -27.54 22.57 13.45
CA ASN A 302 -28.72 23.09 14.13
C ASN A 302 -28.51 24.56 14.53
N PRO A 303 -29.18 25.52 13.88
CA PRO A 303 -29.05 26.95 14.19
C PRO A 303 -29.61 27.30 15.58
N GLU A 304 -30.49 26.46 16.15
CA GLU A 304 -31.12 26.68 17.45
C GLU A 304 -30.33 26.06 18.62
N HIS A 305 -29.24 25.32 18.34
CA HIS A 305 -28.46 24.67 19.39
C HIS A 305 -27.60 25.68 20.16
N GLU A 306 -27.73 25.72 21.48
CA GLU A 306 -27.06 26.67 22.40
C GLU A 306 -25.55 26.82 22.11
N ASN A 307 -24.83 25.70 21.98
CA ASN A 307 -23.39 25.67 21.72
C ASN A 307 -23.00 25.38 20.24
N GLY A 308 -24.00 25.19 19.38
CA GLY A 308 -23.85 24.67 18.01
C GLY A 308 -24.16 25.70 16.92
N ASN A 309 -24.95 26.72 17.27
CA ASN A 309 -25.46 27.75 16.37
C ASN A 309 -24.39 28.42 15.50
N SER A 310 -23.22 28.74 16.07
CA SER A 310 -22.10 29.37 15.37
C SER A 310 -21.50 28.48 14.28
N LYS A 311 -21.50 27.16 14.51
CA LYS A 311 -21.04 26.18 13.52
C LYS A 311 -22.09 26.01 12.43
N ALA A 312 -23.36 25.87 12.81
CA ALA A 312 -24.47 25.77 11.87
C ALA A 312 -24.50 26.97 10.91
N ARG A 313 -24.38 28.19 11.46
CA ARG A 313 -24.30 29.43 10.68
C ARG A 313 -23.13 29.43 9.72
N PHE A 314 -21.96 28.95 10.13
CA PHE A 314 -20.80 28.85 9.24
C PHE A 314 -21.08 27.90 8.07
N PHE A 315 -21.57 26.68 8.33
CA PHE A 315 -21.86 25.71 7.27
C PHE A 315 -22.92 26.22 6.28
N GLU A 316 -23.94 26.89 6.80
CA GLU A 316 -25.00 27.47 5.98
C GLU A 316 -24.48 28.66 5.13
N VAL A 317 -23.80 29.63 5.74
CA VAL A 317 -23.37 30.85 5.05
C VAL A 317 -22.20 30.60 4.10
N GLU A 318 -21.19 29.85 4.54
CA GLU A 318 -19.95 29.68 3.78
C GLU A 318 -20.02 28.53 2.78
N LEU A 319 -20.80 27.48 3.08
CA LEU A 319 -20.85 26.26 2.28
C LEU A 319 -22.25 25.95 1.74
N GLY A 320 -23.29 26.71 2.09
CA GLY A 320 -24.67 26.40 1.71
C GLY A 320 -25.20 25.09 2.28
N ILE A 321 -24.53 24.52 3.30
CA ILE A 321 -24.89 23.23 3.89
C ILE A 321 -25.80 23.47 5.08
N THR A 322 -27.04 23.00 4.98
CA THR A 322 -28.04 23.07 6.05
C THR A 322 -28.33 21.67 6.61
N ARG A 323 -29.17 21.62 7.65
CA ARG A 323 -29.64 20.36 8.27
C ARG A 323 -30.25 19.38 7.26
N ASP A 324 -30.93 19.87 6.23
CA ASP A 324 -31.61 19.02 5.25
C ASP A 324 -30.62 18.24 4.37
N ASN A 325 -29.43 18.81 4.19
CA ASN A 325 -28.35 18.25 3.38
C ASN A 325 -27.26 17.57 4.23
N TRP A 326 -27.58 17.14 5.46
CA TRP A 326 -26.59 16.57 6.37
C TRP A 326 -25.84 15.35 5.81
N ARG A 327 -26.48 14.55 4.94
CA ARG A 327 -25.83 13.39 4.29
C ARG A 327 -24.67 13.81 3.41
N PHE A 328 -24.78 14.97 2.76
CA PHE A 328 -23.73 15.56 1.93
C PHE A 328 -22.48 15.86 2.75
N LEU A 329 -22.66 16.47 3.93
CA LEU A 329 -21.55 16.68 4.86
C LEU A 329 -21.02 15.35 5.42
N HIS A 330 -21.90 14.44 5.84
CA HIS A 330 -21.53 13.13 6.36
C HIS A 330 -20.56 12.39 5.42
N ALA A 331 -20.90 12.30 4.13
CA ALA A 331 -20.07 11.61 3.13
C ALA A 331 -18.64 12.19 3.05
N GLN A 332 -18.53 13.53 3.02
CA GLN A 332 -17.24 14.21 2.96
C GLN A 332 -16.41 14.02 4.24
N LEU A 333 -17.05 13.98 5.41
CA LEU A 333 -16.34 13.75 6.68
C LEU A 333 -15.80 12.32 6.80
N VAL A 334 -16.57 11.33 6.35
CA VAL A 334 -16.17 9.91 6.40
C VAL A 334 -15.01 9.65 5.44
N ASP A 335 -15.15 10.10 4.19
CA ASP A 335 -14.22 9.74 3.13
C ASP A 335 -12.95 10.60 3.16
N GLY A 336 -13.07 11.86 3.58
CA GLY A 336 -11.95 12.79 3.67
C GLY A 336 -10.84 12.28 4.61
N LEU A 337 -11.19 11.46 5.61
CA LEU A 337 -10.21 10.86 6.52
C LEU A 337 -9.17 9.98 5.82
N ALA A 338 -9.53 9.33 4.70
CA ALA A 338 -8.59 8.52 3.93
C ALA A 338 -7.43 9.37 3.36
N HIS A 339 -7.66 10.64 3.08
CA HIS A 339 -6.75 11.50 2.30
C HIS A 339 -5.90 12.47 3.13
N VAL A 340 -6.04 12.50 4.45
CA VAL A 340 -5.37 13.49 5.32
C VAL A 340 -4.52 12.86 6.42
N ALA A 341 -3.52 13.58 6.90
CA ALA A 341 -2.79 13.19 8.11
C ALA A 341 -3.59 13.57 9.37
N TYR A 342 -3.27 12.92 10.50
CA TYR A 342 -3.90 13.22 11.78
C TYR A 342 -2.98 14.03 12.68
N GLU A 343 -3.58 14.98 13.38
CA GLU A 343 -2.91 15.94 14.25
C GLU A 343 -3.47 15.85 15.67
N GLU A 344 -2.81 16.49 16.63
CA GLU A 344 -3.28 16.62 18.02
C GLU A 344 -3.68 15.28 18.67
N ILE A 345 -2.98 14.20 18.32
CA ILE A 345 -3.26 12.88 18.86
C ILE A 345 -2.98 12.91 20.37
N ARG A 346 -4.00 12.63 21.18
CA ARG A 346 -3.95 12.65 22.64
C ARG A 346 -4.71 11.47 23.21
N LEU A 347 -4.05 10.69 24.06
CA LEU A 347 -4.70 9.64 24.82
C LEU A 347 -5.17 10.16 26.19
N SER A 348 -6.37 9.76 26.60
CA SER A 348 -6.94 10.05 27.92
C SER A 348 -7.74 8.85 28.43
N GLN A 349 -8.28 8.93 29.66
CA GLN A 349 -9.19 7.92 30.21
C GLN A 349 -10.45 7.66 29.35
N TYR A 350 -10.80 8.60 28.47
CA TYR A 350 -11.96 8.48 27.57
C TYR A 350 -11.62 7.81 26.23
N GLY A 351 -10.35 7.52 25.96
CA GLY A 351 -9.87 7.02 24.67
C GLY A 351 -8.90 7.97 23.96
N ILE A 352 -8.57 7.63 22.71
CA ILE A 352 -7.64 8.38 21.86
C ILE A 352 -8.42 9.45 21.10
N ARG A 353 -8.06 10.71 21.31
CA ARG A 353 -8.56 11.83 20.53
C ARG A 353 -7.55 12.18 19.45
N PHE A 354 -8.05 12.59 18.29
CA PHE A 354 -7.23 13.15 17.22
C PHE A 354 -8.02 14.18 16.44
N SER A 355 -7.32 15.06 15.75
CA SER A 355 -7.88 16.06 14.84
C SER A 355 -7.48 15.75 13.40
N ALA A 356 -8.33 16.11 12.46
CA ALA A 356 -8.05 16.02 11.02
C ALA A 356 -8.59 17.27 10.32
N GLU A 357 -7.78 17.88 9.45
CA GLU A 357 -8.22 19.00 8.61
C GLU A 357 -8.67 18.46 7.25
N LEU A 358 -9.98 18.59 6.96
CA LEU A 358 -10.62 18.06 5.76
C LEU A 358 -10.99 19.18 4.79
N SER A 359 -10.81 18.97 3.49
CA SER A 359 -11.32 19.86 2.46
C SER A 359 -12.78 19.50 2.17
N VAL A 360 -13.71 20.42 2.45
CA VAL A 360 -15.15 20.22 2.26
C VAL A 360 -15.65 21.15 1.17
N LYS A 361 -16.27 20.59 0.13
CA LYS A 361 -17.01 21.30 -0.90
C LYS A 361 -18.42 21.61 -0.42
N GLY A 362 -18.85 22.85 -0.59
CA GLY A 362 -20.19 23.35 -0.32
C GLY A 362 -21.15 23.13 -1.49
N LEU A 363 -22.44 23.27 -1.21
CA LEU A 363 -23.51 23.25 -2.22
C LEU A 363 -23.57 24.54 -3.05
N ASN A 364 -22.84 25.56 -2.60
CA ASN A 364 -22.60 26.82 -3.31
C ASN A 364 -21.30 26.80 -4.14
N ASP A 365 -20.71 25.62 -4.37
CA ASP A 365 -19.42 25.40 -5.04
C ASP A 365 -18.19 26.04 -4.37
N VAL A 366 -18.35 26.63 -3.17
CA VAL A 366 -17.23 27.10 -2.35
C VAL A 366 -16.64 25.92 -1.61
N CYS A 367 -15.31 25.85 -1.52
CA CYS A 367 -14.64 24.85 -0.70
C CYS A 367 -14.02 25.51 0.54
N ALA A 368 -14.03 24.83 1.68
CA ALA A 368 -13.40 25.30 2.91
C ALA A 368 -12.67 24.16 3.64
N THR A 369 -11.58 24.51 4.32
CA THR A 369 -10.90 23.61 5.25
C THR A 369 -11.69 23.52 6.55
N ILE A 370 -12.07 22.31 6.95
CA ILE A 370 -12.83 21.99 8.16
C ILE A 370 -11.96 21.18 9.10
N LYS A 371 -11.71 21.70 10.30
CA LYS A 371 -11.05 20.94 11.36
C LYS A 371 -12.09 20.07 12.06
N THR A 372 -11.85 18.78 12.03
CA THR A 372 -12.69 17.75 12.68
C THR A 372 -11.97 17.16 13.86
N ALA A 373 -12.69 16.91 14.95
CA ALA A 373 -12.17 16.24 16.13
C ALA A 373 -12.86 14.88 16.27
N TRP A 374 -12.07 13.85 16.53
CA TRP A 374 -12.50 12.46 16.60
C TRP A 374 -12.08 11.83 17.92
N ILE A 375 -12.81 10.80 18.33
CA ILE A 375 -12.44 9.97 19.48
C ILE A 375 -12.59 8.50 19.14
N VAL A 376 -11.60 7.72 19.54
CA VAL A 376 -11.58 6.27 19.51
C VAL A 376 -11.65 5.76 20.93
N ARG A 377 -12.58 4.84 21.20
CA ARG A 377 -12.65 4.11 22.48
C ARG A 377 -12.31 2.65 22.25
N SER A 378 -12.09 1.93 23.37
CA SER A 378 -11.86 0.49 23.30
C SER A 378 -13.02 -0.20 22.58
N ARG A 379 -12.68 -1.03 21.58
CA ARG A 379 -13.64 -1.80 20.76
C ARG A 379 -14.68 -0.95 20.01
N GLU A 380 -14.43 0.34 19.83
CA GLU A 380 -15.30 1.25 19.07
C GLU A 380 -14.58 1.80 17.85
N ARG A 381 -15.34 2.04 16.78
CA ARG A 381 -14.83 2.82 15.64
C ARG A 381 -14.66 4.28 16.02
N ALA A 382 -13.72 4.96 15.35
CA ALA A 382 -13.53 6.40 15.51
C ALA A 382 -14.87 7.13 15.33
N SER A 383 -15.22 7.99 16.27
CA SER A 383 -16.50 8.69 16.30
C SER A 383 -16.29 10.19 16.24
N LEU A 384 -17.10 10.88 15.44
CA LEU A 384 -17.03 12.34 15.32
C LEU A 384 -17.42 13.02 16.65
N VAL A 385 -16.53 13.87 17.16
CA VAL A 385 -16.77 14.70 18.34
C VAL A 385 -17.36 16.05 17.94
N THR A 386 -16.74 16.74 16.98
CA THR A 386 -17.19 18.03 16.47
C THR A 386 -16.46 18.39 15.16
N ALA A 387 -16.95 19.39 14.44
CA ALA A 387 -16.32 19.97 13.28
C ALA A 387 -16.47 21.50 13.34
N PHE A 388 -15.44 22.24 12.90
CA PHE A 388 -15.44 23.70 12.92
C PHE A 388 -14.47 24.24 11.85
N PRO A 389 -14.53 25.54 11.51
CA PRO A 389 -13.64 26.12 10.52
C PRO A 389 -12.16 25.85 10.84
N GLY A 390 -11.43 25.31 9.87
CA GLY A 390 -9.99 25.09 9.96
C GLY A 390 -9.19 26.35 9.62
N LYS A 391 -7.87 26.24 9.64
CA LYS A 391 -7.00 27.31 9.14
C LYS A 391 -7.19 27.44 7.63
N ARG A 392 -7.24 28.68 7.13
CA ARG A 392 -7.29 28.93 5.68
C ARG A 392 -6.01 28.39 5.04
N ARG A 393 -6.17 27.42 4.14
CA ARG A 393 -5.09 26.82 3.34
C ARG A 393 -5.58 26.70 1.89
N ASP A 394 -4.63 26.58 0.97
CA ASP A 394 -4.96 26.26 -0.41
C ASP A 394 -5.57 24.87 -0.46
N ILE A 395 -6.71 24.76 -1.12
CA ILE A 395 -7.46 23.51 -1.22
C ILE A 395 -6.83 22.70 -2.33
N VAL A 396 -6.18 21.62 -1.95
CA VAL A 396 -5.60 20.68 -2.90
C VAL A 396 -6.75 19.84 -3.46
N GLU A 397 -6.99 19.90 -4.75
CA GLU A 397 -8.10 19.22 -5.43
C GLU A 397 -8.10 17.71 -5.17
N SER A 398 -6.92 17.08 -5.05
CA SER A 398 -6.76 15.66 -4.71
C SER A 398 -7.23 15.29 -3.30
N GLN A 399 -7.56 16.26 -2.45
CA GLN A 399 -8.12 16.05 -1.11
C GLN A 399 -9.65 16.20 -1.08
N LEU A 400 -10.27 16.65 -2.17
CA LEU A 400 -11.72 16.73 -2.26
C LEU A 400 -12.28 15.32 -2.47
N THR A 401 -13.18 14.93 -1.57
CA THR A 401 -13.92 13.68 -1.70
C THR A 401 -14.88 13.73 -2.87
N GLU A 402 -14.91 12.66 -3.68
CA GLU A 402 -15.96 12.46 -4.67
C GLU A 402 -17.33 12.27 -4.00
N LEU A 403 -18.29 13.12 -4.39
CA LEU A 403 -19.60 13.15 -3.76
C LEU A 403 -20.54 12.10 -4.36
N TYR A 404 -20.75 11.00 -3.62
CA TYR A 404 -21.71 9.95 -3.98
C TYR A 404 -23.17 10.25 -3.57
N ILE A 405 -23.61 11.51 -3.66
CA ILE A 405 -24.96 11.95 -3.26
C ILE A 405 -25.57 12.84 -4.34
N VAL A 406 -26.81 12.54 -4.73
CA VAL A 406 -27.61 13.36 -5.65
C VAL A 406 -28.37 14.42 -4.84
N PRO A 407 -28.22 15.72 -5.18
CA PRO A 407 -28.86 16.82 -4.49
C PRO A 407 -30.38 16.64 -4.32
N SER A 408 -30.94 17.13 -3.22
CA SER A 408 -32.36 16.95 -2.88
C SER A 408 -33.31 17.69 -3.82
N GLU A 409 -32.82 18.64 -4.61
CA GLU A 409 -33.62 19.43 -5.55
C GLU A 409 -34.02 18.60 -6.78
N ILE A 410 -33.22 17.58 -7.12
CA ILE A 410 -33.51 16.65 -8.20
C ILE A 410 -34.50 15.59 -7.69
N GLN A 411 -35.68 15.54 -8.32
CA GLN A 411 -36.83 14.73 -7.91
C GLN A 411 -37.34 13.82 -9.05
N GLY A 412 -38.21 12.87 -8.70
CA GLY A 412 -38.89 12.01 -9.68
C GLY A 412 -37.94 11.09 -10.46
N GLU A 413 -38.25 10.84 -11.73
CA GLU A 413 -37.45 9.95 -12.59
C GLU A 413 -36.03 10.51 -12.86
N ALA A 414 -35.89 11.83 -12.94
CA ALA A 414 -34.58 12.48 -13.11
C ALA A 414 -33.65 12.17 -11.92
N ARG A 415 -34.20 12.07 -10.70
CA ARG A 415 -33.44 11.66 -9.52
C ARG A 415 -32.91 10.23 -9.66
N TRP A 416 -33.75 9.31 -10.12
CA TRP A 416 -33.37 7.90 -10.26
C TRP A 416 -32.31 7.70 -11.33
N GLN A 417 -32.42 8.41 -12.46
CA GLN A 417 -31.39 8.43 -13.49
C GLN A 417 -30.07 8.97 -12.92
N ALA A 418 -30.07 10.14 -12.27
CA ALA A 418 -28.86 10.73 -11.71
C ALA A 418 -28.19 9.82 -10.66
N ILE A 419 -28.98 9.13 -9.81
CA ILE A 419 -28.45 8.18 -8.83
C ILE A 419 -27.82 6.98 -9.54
N TYR A 420 -28.48 6.44 -10.58
CA TYR A 420 -27.97 5.31 -11.34
C TYR A 420 -26.66 5.66 -12.06
N ASP A 421 -26.62 6.79 -12.77
CA ASP A 421 -25.43 7.25 -13.50
C ASP A 421 -24.25 7.47 -12.55
N LEU A 422 -24.50 8.09 -11.39
CA LEU A 422 -23.49 8.28 -10.35
C LEU A 422 -22.99 6.94 -9.78
N ALA A 423 -23.87 5.97 -9.61
CA ALA A 423 -23.53 4.65 -9.09
C ALA A 423 -22.75 3.81 -10.11
N ASP A 424 -23.12 3.87 -11.38
CA ASP A 424 -22.42 3.22 -12.49
C ASP A 424 -21.02 3.82 -12.69
N GLU A 425 -20.89 5.14 -12.66
CA GLU A 425 -19.60 5.83 -12.74
C GLU A 425 -18.70 5.53 -11.53
N ALA A 426 -19.26 5.47 -10.32
CA ALA A 426 -18.53 5.01 -9.13
C ALA A 426 -18.06 3.55 -9.29
N GLY A 427 -18.92 2.68 -9.83
CA GLY A 427 -18.60 1.29 -10.09
C GLY A 427 -17.47 1.13 -11.12
N ARG A 428 -17.52 1.86 -12.25
CA ARG A 428 -16.49 1.82 -13.29
C ARG A 428 -15.13 2.28 -12.78
N ARG A 429 -15.09 3.37 -11.99
CA ARG A 429 -13.86 3.81 -11.33
C ARG A 429 -13.33 2.76 -10.37
N ALA A 430 -14.20 2.13 -9.58
CA ALA A 430 -13.81 1.05 -8.67
C ALA A 430 -13.23 -0.16 -9.39
N ILE A 431 -13.75 -0.53 -10.56
CA ILE A 431 -13.15 -1.56 -11.44
C ILE A 431 -11.75 -1.14 -11.88
N ALA A 432 -11.60 0.10 -12.37
CA ALA A 432 -10.36 0.58 -12.97
C ALA A 432 -9.17 0.58 -11.99
N VAL A 433 -9.44 0.74 -10.69
CA VAL A 433 -8.42 0.71 -9.62
C VAL A 433 -8.47 -0.57 -8.79
N CYS A 434 -9.29 -1.56 -9.18
CA CYS A 434 -9.38 -2.82 -8.45
C CYS A 434 -8.10 -3.63 -8.64
N VAL A 435 -7.51 -4.07 -7.53
CA VAL A 435 -6.33 -4.95 -7.53
C VAL A 435 -6.75 -6.25 -6.88
N PRO A 436 -7.32 -7.24 -7.56
CA PRO A 436 -7.83 -8.45 -6.94
C PRO A 436 -6.73 -9.28 -6.29
N ARG A 437 -7.11 -10.20 -5.39
CA ARG A 437 -6.15 -11.16 -4.83
C ARG A 437 -5.75 -12.13 -5.96
N PRO A 438 -4.45 -12.33 -6.24
CA PRO A 438 -4.03 -13.25 -7.28
C PRO A 438 -4.47 -14.68 -6.99
N MET A 439 -4.72 -15.44 -8.05
CA MET A 439 -4.99 -16.88 -7.98
C MET A 439 -3.87 -17.68 -8.64
N ILE A 440 -3.67 -18.91 -8.18
CA ILE A 440 -2.71 -19.85 -8.79
C ILE A 440 -3.51 -20.96 -9.46
N VAL A 441 -3.25 -21.21 -10.73
CA VAL A 441 -3.83 -22.34 -11.48
C VAL A 441 -2.71 -23.07 -12.18
N GLU A 442 -2.53 -24.35 -11.86
CA GLU A 442 -1.50 -25.21 -12.47
C GLU A 442 -0.08 -24.61 -12.41
N GLY A 443 0.26 -23.95 -11.30
CA GLY A 443 1.58 -23.32 -11.08
C GLY A 443 1.73 -21.93 -11.70
N ASN A 444 0.73 -21.43 -12.44
CA ASN A 444 0.74 -20.09 -13.02
C ASN A 444 -0.02 -19.10 -12.13
N VAL A 445 0.53 -17.90 -11.98
CA VAL A 445 -0.05 -16.81 -11.20
C VAL A 445 -0.92 -15.97 -12.12
N TYR A 446 -2.15 -15.71 -11.70
CA TYR A 446 -3.09 -14.83 -12.39
C TYR A 446 -3.41 -13.66 -11.48
N MET A 447 -2.87 -12.48 -11.83
CA MET A 447 -3.06 -11.26 -11.05
C MET A 447 -4.49 -10.71 -11.09
N ASP A 448 -5.33 -11.19 -12.02
CA ASP A 448 -6.75 -10.82 -12.11
C ASP A 448 -7.64 -11.56 -11.08
N GLY A 449 -7.08 -12.54 -10.37
CA GLY A 449 -7.76 -13.26 -9.29
C GLY A 449 -8.88 -14.18 -9.76
N GLU A 450 -9.68 -14.64 -8.80
CA GLU A 450 -10.72 -15.67 -9.01
C GLU A 450 -11.77 -15.29 -10.06
N CYS A 451 -12.27 -16.28 -10.78
CA CYS A 451 -13.35 -16.11 -11.73
C CYS A 451 -14.72 -16.04 -11.02
N GLY A 452 -15.56 -15.08 -11.41
CA GLY A 452 -16.91 -14.98 -10.84
C GLY A 452 -17.72 -13.75 -11.24
N LEU A 453 -18.93 -13.69 -10.69
CA LEU A 453 -19.95 -12.65 -10.92
C LEU A 453 -20.24 -11.91 -9.62
N ALA A 454 -20.76 -10.69 -9.75
CA ALA A 454 -21.35 -9.97 -8.63
C ALA A 454 -22.66 -9.29 -9.02
N PHE A 455 -23.51 -9.06 -8.04
CA PHE A 455 -24.84 -8.49 -8.21
C PHE A 455 -25.11 -7.41 -7.15
N ILE A 456 -25.76 -6.33 -7.57
CA ILE A 456 -26.33 -5.32 -6.67
C ILE A 456 -27.76 -5.74 -6.36
N VAL A 457 -28.03 -6.14 -5.12
CA VAL A 457 -29.34 -6.63 -4.68
C VAL A 457 -30.08 -5.57 -3.90
N ILE A 458 -31.25 -5.17 -4.39
CA ILE A 458 -32.17 -4.23 -3.76
C ILE A 458 -33.30 -5.03 -3.11
N LYS A 459 -33.42 -4.93 -1.78
CA LYS A 459 -34.33 -5.78 -0.99
C LYS A 459 -35.81 -5.53 -1.32
N ASP A 460 -36.21 -4.27 -1.39
CA ASP A 460 -37.61 -3.89 -1.56
C ASP A 460 -37.94 -3.60 -3.04
N GLY A 461 -38.41 -4.64 -3.73
CA GLY A 461 -38.78 -4.58 -5.15
C GLY A 461 -40.02 -3.73 -5.48
N ARG A 462 -40.66 -3.11 -4.48
CA ARG A 462 -41.90 -2.31 -4.64
C ARG A 462 -41.65 -0.81 -4.60
N ARG A 463 -40.45 -0.35 -4.25
CA ARG A 463 -40.10 1.09 -4.18
C ARG A 463 -40.07 1.75 -5.56
N SER A 464 -40.23 3.08 -5.56
CA SER A 464 -40.19 3.93 -6.76
C SER A 464 -38.95 3.69 -7.62
N PHE A 465 -37.77 3.55 -7.00
CA PHE A 465 -36.53 3.27 -7.70
C PHE A 465 -36.57 1.93 -8.47
N VAL A 466 -37.08 0.85 -7.87
CA VAL A 466 -37.19 -0.45 -8.56
C VAL A 466 -38.24 -0.42 -9.67
N ARG A 467 -39.34 0.31 -9.49
CA ARG A 467 -40.32 0.52 -10.58
C ARG A 467 -39.68 1.25 -11.77
N TRP A 468 -38.84 2.24 -11.48
CA TRP A 468 -38.06 2.93 -12.49
C TRP A 468 -37.05 2.00 -13.18
N LEU A 469 -36.30 1.17 -12.43
CA LEU A 469 -35.39 0.17 -13.02
C LEU A 469 -36.12 -0.78 -13.98
N LYS A 470 -37.31 -1.27 -13.60
CA LYS A 470 -38.16 -2.10 -14.46
C LYS A 470 -38.59 -1.38 -15.74
N LYS A 471 -38.94 -0.10 -15.65
CA LYS A 471 -39.31 0.73 -16.80
C LYS A 471 -38.13 0.90 -17.76
N MET A 472 -36.92 1.04 -17.23
CA MET A 472 -35.68 1.19 -18.01
C MET A 472 -35.04 -0.15 -18.43
N ASN A 473 -35.64 -1.28 -18.06
CA ASN A 473 -35.12 -2.61 -18.33
C ASN A 473 -33.71 -2.84 -17.75
N TYR A 474 -33.45 -2.34 -16.54
CA TYR A 474 -32.20 -2.53 -15.81
C TYR A 474 -32.35 -3.62 -14.74
N GLY A 475 -31.62 -4.72 -14.91
CA GLY A 475 -31.58 -5.84 -13.98
C GLY A 475 -32.80 -6.75 -14.05
N ASP A 476 -32.86 -7.69 -13.12
CA ASP A 476 -33.82 -8.80 -13.11
C ASP A 476 -34.38 -9.08 -11.70
N ARG A 477 -35.37 -9.98 -11.63
CA ARG A 477 -35.91 -10.43 -10.35
C ARG A 477 -34.87 -11.24 -9.58
N HIS A 478 -34.61 -10.83 -8.34
CA HIS A 478 -33.75 -11.57 -7.42
C HIS A 478 -34.54 -12.62 -6.61
N TRP A 479 -33.95 -13.79 -6.37
CA TRP A 479 -34.54 -14.89 -5.59
C TRP A 479 -33.99 -14.91 -4.14
N PRO A 480 -34.81 -15.09 -3.08
CA PRO A 480 -36.26 -15.30 -3.06
C PRO A 480 -37.10 -14.04 -3.29
N SER A 481 -36.51 -12.86 -3.07
CA SER A 481 -37.18 -11.58 -3.25
C SER A 481 -36.18 -10.47 -3.57
N GLY A 482 -36.70 -9.38 -4.11
CA GLY A 482 -35.92 -8.19 -4.46
C GLY A 482 -35.72 -8.01 -5.97
N TRP A 483 -34.77 -7.15 -6.30
CA TRP A 483 -34.35 -6.85 -7.65
C TRP A 483 -32.83 -6.83 -7.71
N SER A 484 -32.22 -7.42 -8.73
CA SER A 484 -30.77 -7.53 -8.86
C SER A 484 -30.28 -6.88 -10.14
N ILE A 485 -29.19 -6.12 -10.06
CA ILE A 485 -28.47 -5.60 -11.22
C ILE A 485 -27.14 -6.36 -11.31
N SER A 486 -26.83 -6.93 -12.48
CA SER A 486 -25.54 -7.58 -12.71
C SER A 486 -24.42 -6.55 -12.75
N ALA A 487 -23.31 -6.83 -12.05
CA ALA A 487 -22.14 -5.96 -12.05
C ALA A 487 -21.24 -6.25 -13.27
N PRO A 488 -20.83 -5.23 -14.04
CA PRO A 488 -19.72 -5.33 -14.97
C PRO A 488 -18.44 -5.80 -14.27
N ARG A 489 -17.49 -6.34 -15.04
CA ARG A 489 -16.20 -6.85 -14.54
C ARG A 489 -15.12 -6.79 -15.60
N ASN A 490 -13.86 -6.80 -15.17
CA ASN A 490 -12.72 -7.00 -16.04
C ASN A 490 -12.52 -8.50 -16.31
N GLY A 491 -12.62 -8.90 -17.58
CA GLY A 491 -12.50 -10.30 -17.99
C GLY A 491 -13.46 -11.22 -17.22
N GLN A 492 -12.90 -12.11 -16.41
CA GLN A 492 -13.65 -13.03 -15.55
C GLN A 492 -13.54 -12.70 -14.05
N SER A 493 -12.81 -11.65 -13.67
CA SER A 493 -12.44 -11.36 -12.28
C SER A 493 -13.65 -11.08 -11.37
N ALA A 494 -13.89 -11.96 -10.40
CA ALA A 494 -14.87 -11.80 -9.33
C ALA A 494 -14.54 -10.58 -8.45
N GLY A 495 -13.25 -10.32 -8.21
CA GLY A 495 -12.80 -9.17 -7.42
C GLY A 495 -13.21 -7.84 -8.06
N SER A 496 -13.02 -7.70 -9.38
CA SER A 496 -13.45 -6.51 -10.11
C SER A 496 -14.98 -6.36 -10.14
N ALA A 497 -15.72 -7.45 -10.31
CA ALA A 497 -17.18 -7.45 -10.25
C ALA A 497 -17.68 -6.98 -8.87
N LYS A 498 -17.07 -7.50 -7.80
CA LYS A 498 -17.37 -7.13 -6.43
C LYS A 498 -17.06 -5.66 -6.16
N ALA A 499 -15.90 -5.15 -6.63
CA ALA A 499 -15.53 -3.75 -6.48
C ALA A 499 -16.56 -2.81 -7.11
N TYR A 500 -17.05 -3.13 -8.32
CA TYR A 500 -18.15 -2.41 -8.95
C TYR A 500 -19.41 -2.43 -8.07
N ALA A 501 -19.83 -3.63 -7.65
CA ALA A 501 -21.07 -3.82 -6.91
C ALA A 501 -21.04 -3.07 -5.56
N ASP A 502 -19.93 -3.15 -4.83
CA ASP A 502 -19.76 -2.46 -3.55
C ASP A 502 -19.81 -0.93 -3.71
N ALA A 503 -19.13 -0.38 -4.73
CA ALA A 503 -19.15 1.05 -5.03
C ALA A 503 -20.57 1.51 -5.41
N PHE A 504 -21.25 0.75 -6.28
CA PHE A 504 -22.63 1.03 -6.68
C PHE A 504 -23.58 1.02 -5.48
N VAL A 505 -23.48 -0.01 -4.62
CA VAL A 505 -24.25 -0.13 -3.37
C VAL A 505 -24.01 1.03 -2.44
N ARG A 506 -22.76 1.51 -2.33
CA ARG A 506 -22.41 2.66 -1.49
C ARG A 506 -23.12 3.93 -1.97
N VAL A 507 -23.17 4.19 -3.27
CA VAL A 507 -23.92 5.33 -3.83
C VAL A 507 -25.42 5.19 -3.53
N LEU A 508 -26.01 4.02 -3.78
CA LEU A 508 -27.43 3.78 -3.51
C LEU A 508 -27.79 4.02 -2.03
N ARG A 509 -27.01 3.46 -1.10
CA ARG A 509 -27.22 3.62 0.35
C ARG A 509 -27.12 5.08 0.79
N ARG A 510 -26.14 5.82 0.27
CA ARG A 510 -25.98 7.27 0.54
C ARG A 510 -27.16 8.09 0.05
N ASN A 511 -27.85 7.62 -0.98
CA ASN A 511 -29.09 8.20 -1.51
C ASN A 511 -30.37 7.59 -0.91
N GLY A 512 -30.26 6.82 0.18
CA GLY A 512 -31.41 6.29 0.93
C GLY A 512 -32.07 5.04 0.33
N ILE A 513 -31.35 4.33 -0.54
CA ILE A 513 -31.83 3.07 -1.17
C ILE A 513 -31.14 1.89 -0.48
N GLU A 514 -31.94 1.06 0.18
CA GLU A 514 -31.46 -0.14 0.89
C GLU A 514 -31.10 -1.27 -0.08
N CYS A 515 -29.83 -1.64 -0.12
CA CYS A 515 -29.28 -2.67 -1.00
C CYS A 515 -28.01 -3.31 -0.39
N TYR A 516 -27.52 -4.39 -1.00
CA TYR A 516 -26.25 -5.04 -0.68
C TYR A 516 -25.62 -5.66 -1.93
N ALA A 517 -24.32 -5.94 -1.88
CA ALA A 517 -23.62 -6.65 -2.96
C ALA A 517 -23.55 -8.14 -2.64
N GLU A 518 -23.68 -8.96 -3.67
CA GLU A 518 -23.55 -10.42 -3.60
C GLU A 518 -22.54 -10.88 -4.64
N THR A 519 -21.72 -11.89 -4.35
CA THR A 519 -20.66 -12.39 -5.25
C THR A 519 -20.72 -13.90 -5.35
N HIS A 520 -20.64 -14.43 -6.57
CA HIS A 520 -20.66 -15.87 -6.86
C HIS A 520 -19.40 -16.24 -7.64
N LEU A 521 -18.60 -17.17 -7.10
CA LEU A 521 -17.43 -17.73 -7.77
C LEU A 521 -17.85 -18.81 -8.77
N THR A 522 -17.09 -18.95 -9.86
CA THR A 522 -17.40 -19.87 -10.97
C THR A 522 -16.26 -20.80 -11.28
#